data_AF-A0A9D4MU26-F1
#
_entry.id   AF-A0A9D4MU26-F1
#
_cell.length_a   1.000
_cell.length_b   1.000
_cell.length_c   1.000
_cell.angle_alpha   90.00
_cell.angle_beta   90.00
_cell.angle_gamma   90.00
#
_symmetry.space_group_name_H-M   'P 1'
#
loop_
_entity.id
_entity.type
_entity.pdbx_description
1 polymer ?
#
loop_
_entity_poly.entity_id
_entity_poly.type
_entity_poly.pdbx_seq_one_letter_code
_entity_poly.pdbx_strand_id
1 'polypeptide(L)'
;MSELETRLLASESRYIAQHLLPKKAVDKIHEVGEEIFQAYQEELSVTRDEFPSEIRRRRTKWTGQGNPKADLQETLNSMNEHIYPEIFAILNVYGWMPVSTATAER
;
A
#
# COMPACT_ATOMS: atom_id res chain seq x y z
N MET A 1 23.86 9.94 11.08
CA MET A 1 22.91 8.99 10.50
C MET A 1 23.67 8.06 9.58
N SER A 2 23.60 6.76 9.84
CA SER A 2 24.14 5.74 8.94
C SER A 2 23.20 5.51 7.76
N GLU A 3 23.72 5.04 6.63
CA GLU A 3 22.92 4.65 5.46
C GLU A 3 21.80 3.65 5.84
N LEU A 4 22.09 2.77 6.81
CA LEU A 4 21.15 1.78 7.30
C LEU A 4 19.97 2.41 8.07
N GLU A 5 20.24 3.42 8.90
CA GLU A 5 19.21 4.20 9.60
C GLU A 5 18.35 5.00 8.62
N THR A 6 18.95 5.61 7.59
CA THR A 6 18.22 6.34 6.55
C THR A 6 17.30 5.40 5.75
N ARG A 7 17.77 4.19 5.43
CA ARG A 7 16.95 3.16 4.75
C ARG A 7 15.84 2.62 5.64
N LEU A 8 16.08 2.45 6.94
CA LEU A 8 15.05 2.03 7.90
C LEU A 8 13.95 3.11 8.04
N LEU A 9 14.34 4.37 8.23
CA LEU A 9 13.42 5.51 8.35
C LEU A 9 12.64 5.75 7.05
N ALA A 10 13.28 5.58 5.89
CA ALA A 10 12.58 5.62 4.60
C ALA A 10 11.55 4.50 4.48
N SER A 11 11.85 3.31 5.01
CA SER A 11 10.94 2.16 5.01
C SER A 11 9.73 2.35 5.93
N GLU A 12 9.85 3.10 7.03
CA GLU A 12 8.73 3.41 7.93
C GLU A 12 7.57 4.09 7.20
N SER A 13 7.89 5.05 6.32
CA SER A 13 6.89 5.75 5.50
C SER A 13 6.14 4.80 4.56
N ARG A 14 6.82 3.77 4.02
CA ARG A 14 6.27 2.84 3.04
C ARG A 14 5.30 1.82 3.65
N TYR A 15 5.33 1.58 4.97
CA TYR A 15 4.34 0.71 5.62
C TYR A 15 2.91 1.25 5.55
N ILE A 16 2.72 2.53 5.19
CA ILE A 16 1.41 3.12 4.97
C ILE A 16 0.60 2.40 3.87
N ALA A 17 1.27 1.69 2.96
CA ALA A 17 0.63 0.80 1.97
C ALA A 17 -0.23 -0.30 2.60
N GLN A 18 -0.05 -0.62 3.89
CA GLN A 18 -0.94 -1.53 4.61
C GLN A 18 -2.41 -1.09 4.57
N HIS A 19 -2.69 0.20 4.39
CA HIS A 19 -4.04 0.76 4.25
C HIS A 19 -4.66 0.50 2.86
N LEU A 20 -3.87 -0.01 1.91
CA LEU A 20 -4.35 -0.59 0.64
C LEU A 20 -4.73 -2.08 0.79
N LEU A 21 -4.74 -2.63 2.00
CA LEU A 21 -5.28 -3.97 2.24
C LEU A 21 -6.73 -3.89 2.69
N PRO A 22 -7.63 -4.75 2.16
CA PRO A 22 -9.06 -4.63 2.45
C PRO A 22 -9.39 -4.71 3.95
N LYS A 23 -8.62 -5.50 4.72
CA LYS A 23 -8.72 -5.64 6.18
C LYS A 23 -8.45 -4.33 6.96
N LYS A 24 -7.70 -3.39 6.38
CA LYS A 24 -7.24 -2.14 7.01
C LYS A 24 -7.76 -0.88 6.31
N ALA A 25 -8.44 -1.03 5.18
CA ALA A 25 -8.71 0.03 4.22
C ALA A 25 -10.01 0.81 4.43
N VAL A 26 -10.95 0.28 5.24
CA VAL A 26 -12.35 0.72 5.16
C VAL A 26 -12.52 2.22 5.46
N ASP A 27 -11.70 2.79 6.35
CA ASP A 27 -11.87 4.19 6.78
C ASP A 27 -10.70 5.11 6.44
N LYS A 28 -9.46 4.61 6.32
CA LYS A 28 -8.26 5.46 6.25
C LYS A 28 -7.70 5.74 4.86
N ILE A 29 -8.13 5.01 3.83
CA ILE A 29 -7.48 5.07 2.50
C ILE A 29 -7.56 6.47 1.84
N HIS A 30 -8.54 7.30 2.21
CA HIS A 30 -8.66 8.69 1.73
C HIS A 30 -7.71 9.64 2.44
N GLU A 31 -7.46 9.40 3.73
CA GLU A 31 -6.58 10.23 4.54
C GLU A 31 -5.11 9.98 4.18
N VAL A 32 -4.78 8.72 3.82
CA VAL A 32 -3.41 8.31 3.55
C VAL A 32 -3.02 8.27 2.07
N GLY A 33 -3.94 8.62 1.15
CA GLY A 33 -3.71 8.49 -0.29
C GLY A 33 -2.53 9.35 -0.78
N GLU A 34 -2.41 10.57 -0.26
CA GLU A 34 -1.29 11.47 -0.55
C GLU A 34 0.04 10.92 0.00
N GLU A 35 0.02 10.42 1.23
CA GLU A 35 1.22 9.88 1.88
C GLU A 35 1.69 8.58 1.19
N ILE A 36 0.77 7.74 0.73
CA ILE A 36 1.07 6.57 -0.12
C ILE A 36 1.73 7.02 -1.42
N PHE A 37 1.17 8.02 -2.10
CA PHE A 37 1.75 8.53 -3.35
C PHE A 37 3.19 9.02 -3.12
N GLN A 38 3.43 9.82 -2.09
CA GLN A 38 4.77 10.34 -1.79
C GLN A 38 5.76 9.22 -1.44
N ALA A 39 5.34 8.19 -0.70
CA ALA A 39 6.21 7.09 -0.28
C ALA A 39 6.60 6.15 -1.43
N TYR A 40 5.80 6.11 -2.52
CA TYR A 40 5.96 5.19 -3.64
C TYR A 40 6.17 5.90 -5.00
N GLN A 41 6.32 7.22 -5.04
CA GLN A 41 6.36 8.01 -6.29
C GLN A 41 7.42 7.53 -7.31
N GLU A 42 8.50 6.88 -6.86
CA GLU A 42 9.54 6.34 -7.73
C GLU A 42 9.13 5.03 -8.42
N GLU A 43 8.17 4.32 -7.82
CA GLU A 43 7.62 3.06 -8.30
C GLU A 43 6.32 3.23 -9.10
N LEU A 44 5.73 4.43 -9.10
CA LEU A 44 4.48 4.73 -9.81
C LEU A 44 4.74 5.25 -11.22
N SER A 45 3.87 4.86 -12.14
CA SER A 45 3.89 5.35 -13.53
C SER A 45 2.93 6.52 -13.78
N VAL A 46 2.14 6.85 -12.77
CA VAL A 46 1.09 7.88 -12.82
C VAL A 46 1.49 9.15 -12.08
N THR A 47 0.85 10.25 -12.46
CA THR A 47 0.97 11.53 -11.76
C THR A 47 0.17 11.54 -10.45
N ARG A 48 0.49 12.52 -9.60
CA ARG A 48 -0.22 12.80 -8.36
C ARG A 48 -1.73 13.01 -8.56
N ASP A 49 -2.14 13.56 -9.69
CA ASP A 49 -3.54 13.84 -10.00
C ASP A 49 -4.30 12.58 -10.49
N GLU A 50 -3.58 11.62 -11.05
CA GLU A 50 -4.15 10.38 -11.60
C GLU A 50 -4.32 9.30 -10.52
N PHE A 51 -3.39 9.21 -9.57
CA PHE A 51 -3.39 8.20 -8.51
C PHE A 51 -4.68 8.15 -7.66
N PRO A 52 -5.28 9.29 -7.22
CA PRO A 52 -6.52 9.29 -6.45
C PRO A 52 -7.71 8.61 -7.15
N SER A 53 -7.72 8.63 -8.50
CA SER A 53 -8.78 7.99 -9.28
C SER A 53 -8.77 6.47 -9.08
N GLU A 54 -7.58 5.87 -8.99
CA GLU A 54 -7.39 4.44 -8.80
C GLU A 54 -7.77 4.02 -7.38
N ILE A 55 -7.35 4.81 -6.38
CA ILE A 55 -7.76 4.65 -4.98
C ILE A 55 -9.28 4.66 -4.85
N ARG A 56 -9.95 5.62 -5.51
CA ARG A 56 -11.42 5.70 -5.50
C ARG A 56 -12.07 4.47 -6.12
N ARG A 57 -11.59 4.00 -7.28
CA ARG A 57 -12.09 2.78 -7.92
C ARG A 57 -11.92 1.56 -7.02
N ARG A 58 -10.78 1.44 -6.35
CA ARG A 58 -10.49 0.31 -5.46
C ARG A 58 -11.38 0.31 -4.23
N ARG A 59 -11.60 1.48 -3.60
CA ARG A 59 -12.54 1.63 -2.48
C ARG A 59 -13.94 1.16 -2.86
N THR A 60 -14.48 1.66 -3.97
CA THR A 60 -15.84 1.32 -4.41
C THR A 60 -16.02 -0.20 -4.56
N LYS A 61 -14.99 -0.90 -5.05
CA LYS A 61 -15.01 -2.36 -5.14
C LYS A 61 -15.09 -3.03 -3.76
N TRP A 62 -14.31 -2.58 -2.77
CA TRP A 62 -14.34 -3.19 -1.43
C TRP A 62 -15.58 -2.85 -0.60
N THR A 63 -16.09 -1.62 -0.70
CA THR A 63 -17.34 -1.24 -0.03
C THR A 63 -18.52 -2.07 -0.52
N GLY A 64 -18.47 -2.57 -1.77
CA GLY A 64 -19.49 -3.46 -2.33
C GLY A 64 -19.30 -4.95 -1.99
N GLN A 65 -18.13 -5.38 -1.50
CA GLN A 65 -17.79 -6.80 -1.35
C GLN A 65 -18.01 -7.39 0.05
N GLY A 66 -18.48 -6.61 1.03
CA GLY A 66 -18.82 -7.13 2.36
C GLY A 66 -17.61 -7.70 3.11
N ASN A 67 -16.85 -6.80 3.76
CA ASN A 67 -15.77 -7.09 4.69
C ASN A 67 -14.72 -8.14 4.21
N PRO A 68 -13.86 -7.78 3.24
CA PRO A 68 -12.86 -8.70 2.75
C PRO A 68 -11.77 -8.84 3.82
N LYS A 69 -11.71 -10.00 4.48
CA LYS A 69 -10.58 -10.37 5.35
C LYS A 69 -9.39 -10.88 4.53
N ALA A 70 -9.11 -10.25 3.39
CA ALA A 70 -8.05 -10.71 2.51
C ALA A 70 -6.69 -10.29 3.07
N ASP A 71 -5.78 -11.24 3.16
CA ASP A 71 -4.35 -10.96 3.39
C ASP A 71 -3.69 -10.36 2.13
N LEU A 72 -2.40 -10.06 2.20
CA LEU A 72 -1.67 -9.46 1.07
C LEU A 72 -1.68 -10.38 -0.17
N GLN A 73 -1.45 -11.69 0.02
CA GLN A 73 -1.36 -12.63 -1.10
C GLN A 73 -2.74 -12.84 -1.73
N GLU A 74 -3.78 -13.02 -0.94
CA GLU A 74 -5.17 -13.08 -1.40
C GLU A 74 -5.59 -11.79 -2.11
N THR A 75 -5.13 -10.65 -1.60
CA THR A 75 -5.39 -9.34 -2.23
C THR A 75 -4.72 -9.22 -3.59
N LEU A 76 -3.45 -9.65 -3.72
CA LEU A 76 -2.72 -9.65 -4.98
C LEU A 76 -3.32 -10.65 -5.98
N ASN A 77 -3.64 -11.86 -5.54
CA ASN A 77 -4.20 -12.92 -6.39
C ASN A 77 -5.62 -12.60 -6.90
N SER A 78 -6.40 -11.83 -6.14
CA SER A 78 -7.75 -11.40 -6.54
C SER A 78 -7.77 -10.05 -7.26
N MET A 79 -6.63 -9.36 -7.34
CA MET A 79 -6.52 -8.08 -8.02
C MET A 79 -6.32 -8.29 -9.52
N ASN A 80 -6.93 -7.42 -10.31
CA ASN A 80 -6.65 -7.33 -11.72
C ASN A 80 -5.64 -6.20 -11.92
N GLU A 81 -4.40 -6.55 -12.26
CA GLU A 81 -3.30 -5.60 -12.48
C GLU A 81 -3.58 -4.60 -13.62
N HIS A 82 -4.41 -4.94 -14.60
CA HIS A 82 -4.77 -4.01 -15.67
C HIS A 82 -5.77 -2.94 -15.23
N ILE A 83 -6.57 -3.20 -14.19
CA ILE A 83 -7.56 -2.24 -13.65
C ILE A 83 -6.94 -1.39 -12.54
N TYR A 84 -5.99 -1.96 -11.79
CA TYR A 84 -5.34 -1.33 -10.64
C TYR A 84 -3.81 -1.50 -10.70
N PRO A 85 -3.13 -0.99 -11.75
CA PRO A 85 -1.70 -1.21 -11.96
C PRO A 85 -0.84 -0.61 -10.84
N GLU A 86 -1.18 0.58 -10.36
CA GLU A 86 -0.39 1.33 -9.38
C GLU A 86 -0.56 0.74 -7.98
N ILE A 87 -1.79 0.40 -7.61
CA ILE A 87 -2.06 -0.28 -6.34
C ILE A 87 -1.41 -1.67 -6.32
N PHE A 88 -1.38 -2.37 -7.46
CA PHE A 88 -0.69 -3.66 -7.57
C PHE A 88 0.82 -3.50 -7.39
N ALA A 89 1.44 -2.51 -8.05
CA ALA A 89 2.87 -2.21 -7.91
C ALA A 89 3.24 -1.91 -6.45
N ILE A 90 2.46 -1.05 -5.78
CA ILE A 90 2.68 -0.70 -4.37
C ILE A 90 2.58 -1.93 -3.47
N LEU A 91 1.52 -2.73 -3.61
CA LEU A 91 1.32 -3.92 -2.78
C LEU A 91 2.39 -4.99 -3.05
N ASN A 92 2.87 -5.11 -4.29
CA ASN A 92 3.96 -5.99 -4.63
C ASN A 92 5.24 -5.56 -3.91
N VAL A 93 5.64 -4.28 -4.01
CA VAL A 93 6.80 -3.72 -3.29
C VAL A 93 6.65 -3.90 -1.78
N TYR A 94 5.48 -3.59 -1.23
CA TYR A 94 5.15 -3.79 0.19
C TYR A 94 5.34 -5.24 0.63
N GLY A 95 5.05 -6.23 -0.22
CA GLY A 95 5.29 -7.65 0.07
C GLY A 95 6.76 -8.05 0.15
N TRP A 96 7.65 -7.32 -0.51
CA TRP A 96 9.10 -7.54 -0.46
C TRP A 96 9.78 -6.76 0.68
N MET A 97 9.07 -5.85 1.33
CA MET A 97 9.62 -5.13 2.48
C MET A 97 9.84 -6.09 3.64
N PRO A 98 11.01 -6.07 4.30
CA PRO A 98 11.20 -6.83 5.52
C PRO A 98 10.17 -6.35 6.52
N VAL A 99 9.43 -7.26 7.15
CA VAL A 99 8.61 -6.89 8.30
C VAL A 99 9.61 -6.52 9.39
N SER A 100 9.64 -5.26 9.82
CA SER A 100 10.51 -4.81 10.90
C SER A 100 10.01 -5.45 12.19
N THR A 101 10.36 -6.72 12.38
CA THR A 101 10.37 -7.32 13.71
C THR A 101 11.58 -6.70 14.39
N ALA A 102 11.38 -5.51 14.95
CA ALA A 102 12.04 -5.16 16.19
C ALA A 102 11.53 -6.12 17.28
N THR A 103 11.80 -7.42 17.11
CA THR A 103 11.97 -8.30 18.24
C THR A 103 13.24 -7.78 18.89
N ALA A 104 13.05 -6.92 19.89
CA ALA A 104 14.00 -6.81 20.96
C ALA A 104 14.14 -8.23 21.53
N GLU A 105 15.09 -8.99 21.00
CA GLU A 105 15.57 -10.17 21.68
C GLU A 105 16.24 -9.65 22.96
N ARG A 106 15.51 -9.87 24.06
CA ARG A 106 15.93 -9.67 25.44
C ARG A 106 16.95 -10.72 25.84
#